data_AF-A0A538S032-F1
#
_entry.id   AF-A0A538S032-F1
#
_cell.length_a   1.000
_cell.length_b   1.000
_cell.length_c   1.000
_cell.angle_alpha   90.00
_cell.angle_beta   90.00
_cell.angle_gamma   90.00
#
_symmetry.space_group_name_H-M   'P 1'
#
loop_
_entity.id
_entity.type
_entity.pdbx_description
1 polymer ?
#
loop_
_entity_poly.entity_id
_entity_poly.type
_entity_poly.pdbx_seq_one_letter_code
_entity_poly.pdbx_strand_id
1 'polypeptide(L)'
;MASPENESPDDPLRAHGITIRDSAEPVSPEQLDRIERSLKCRLPVEYRLFLLRANGGVPDPRLFHFTVIDEDEGTRSRQWGNIARFYSAGPAEATGAQPKNFLTLYQSLVPYGFPDWLLPIAVVDDALDQGMLCIAVKGEKQGRIYYWPEQEIGEDTFHWVADSFNSFLALLG
;
A
#
# COMPACT_ATOMS: atom_id res chain seq x y z
N MET A 1 35.73 13.11 1.25
CA MET A 1 35.27 12.80 -0.12
C MET A 1 34.21 11.72 0.04
N ALA A 2 32.94 12.08 -0.14
CA ALA A 2 31.84 11.13 -0.05
C ALA A 2 31.76 10.36 -1.37
N SER A 3 31.73 9.03 -1.29
CA SER A 3 31.57 8.12 -2.42
C SER A 3 30.18 8.29 -3.06
N PRO A 4 30.05 8.21 -4.40
CA PRO A 4 28.75 8.16 -5.05
C PRO A 4 28.23 6.72 -4.95
N GLU A 5 27.60 6.37 -3.84
CA GLU A 5 27.07 5.02 -3.66
C GLU A 5 25.70 4.90 -4.35
N ASN A 6 25.71 4.12 -5.45
CA ASN A 6 24.58 3.43 -6.07
C ASN A 6 23.39 4.28 -6.53
N GLU A 7 23.56 4.91 -7.69
CA GLU A 7 22.43 5.36 -8.51
C GLU A 7 21.87 4.19 -9.31
N SER A 8 20.92 3.45 -8.70
CA SER A 8 20.14 2.45 -9.44
C SER A 8 19.03 3.17 -10.23
N PRO A 9 19.01 3.07 -11.57
CA PRO A 9 18.00 3.72 -12.42
C PRO A 9 16.57 3.20 -12.21
N ASP A 10 16.40 2.13 -11.44
CA ASP A 10 15.11 1.49 -11.10
C ASP A 10 14.55 1.90 -9.73
N ASP A 11 14.92 3.07 -9.18
CA ASP A 11 14.34 3.57 -7.91
C ASP A 11 12.95 4.21 -8.16
N PRO A 12 11.85 3.54 -7.80
CA PRO A 12 10.50 4.01 -8.11
C PRO A 12 10.14 5.30 -7.35
N LEU A 13 10.75 5.54 -6.19
CA LEU A 13 10.49 6.76 -5.42
C LEU A 13 11.15 7.96 -6.09
N ARG A 14 12.41 7.81 -6.51
CA ARG A 14 13.15 8.88 -7.20
C ARG A 14 12.54 9.21 -8.56
N ALA A 15 12.06 8.20 -9.29
CA ALA A 15 11.39 8.38 -10.59
C ALA A 15 10.20 9.33 -10.51
N HIS A 16 9.53 9.41 -9.36
CA HIS A 16 8.34 10.24 -9.13
C HIS A 16 8.60 11.43 -8.20
N GLY A 17 9.85 11.67 -7.78
CA GLY A 17 10.20 12.76 -6.87
C GLY A 17 9.61 12.60 -5.46
N ILE A 18 9.30 11.37 -5.05
CA ILE A 18 8.67 11.06 -3.76
C ILE A 18 9.74 10.84 -2.70
N THR A 19 9.54 11.43 -1.53
CA THR A 19 10.33 11.13 -0.34
C THR A 19 9.49 10.39 0.69
N ILE A 20 10.11 9.51 1.47
CA ILE A 20 9.43 8.79 2.57
C ILE A 20 10.03 9.24 3.89
N ARG A 21 9.20 9.72 4.80
CA ARG A 21 9.54 10.06 6.18
C ARG A 21 9.06 8.97 7.14
N ASP A 22 9.67 8.91 8.32
CA ASP A 22 9.28 7.99 9.40
C ASP A 22 9.13 6.52 8.95
N SER A 23 9.96 6.10 7.99
CA SER A 23 10.07 4.70 7.58
C SER A 23 10.61 3.87 8.74
N ALA A 24 10.15 2.62 8.87
CA ALA A 24 10.84 1.65 9.70
C ALA A 24 12.21 1.30 9.11
N GLU A 25 13.00 0.52 9.86
CA GLU A 25 14.25 -0.03 9.33
C GLU A 25 13.99 -0.81 8.02
N PRO A 26 14.87 -0.65 7.01
CA PRO A 26 14.72 -1.34 5.73
C PRO A 26 14.56 -2.84 5.91
N VAL A 27 13.63 -3.45 5.18
CA VAL A 27 13.45 -4.90 5.21
C VAL A 27 14.56 -5.55 4.38
N SER A 28 15.17 -6.61 4.90
CA SER A 28 16.12 -7.41 4.13
C SER A 28 15.38 -8.30 3.11
N PRO A 29 16.03 -8.71 2.00
CA PRO A 29 15.45 -9.67 1.07
C PRO A 29 14.99 -10.97 1.75
N GLU A 30 15.74 -11.46 2.72
CA GLU A 30 15.44 -12.69 3.47
C GLU A 30 14.24 -12.50 4.41
N GLN A 31 14.13 -11.33 5.05
CA GLN A 31 12.95 -10.97 5.85
C GLN A 31 11.70 -10.93 4.95
N LEU A 32 11.81 -10.31 3.78
CA LEU A 32 10.71 -10.18 2.84
C LEU A 32 10.27 -11.54 2.28
N ASP A 33 11.23 -12.42 1.98
CA ASP A 33 10.94 -13.81 1.58
C ASP A 33 10.25 -14.62 2.67
N ARG A 34 10.53 -14.35 3.96
CA ARG A 34 9.79 -14.97 5.07
C ARG A 34 8.37 -14.44 5.15
N ILE A 35 8.16 -13.14 4.92
CA ILE A 35 6.83 -12.51 4.91
C ILE A 35 5.99 -13.10 3.77
N GLU A 36 6.53 -13.18 2.55
CA GLU A 36 5.85 -13.79 1.39
C GLU A 36 5.47 -15.26 1.63
N ARG A 37 6.35 -16.03 2.29
CA ARG A 37 6.04 -17.39 2.73
C ARG A 37 4.88 -17.44 3.73
N SER A 38 4.81 -16.49 4.65
CA SER A 38 3.70 -16.37 5.61
C SER A 38 2.38 -16.04 4.91
N LEU A 39 2.42 -15.13 3.93
CA LEU A 39 1.26 -14.76 3.11
C LEU A 39 0.85 -15.84 2.10
N LYS A 40 1.73 -16.81 1.82
CA LYS A 40 1.57 -17.82 0.76
C LYS A 40 1.35 -17.17 -0.62
N CYS A 41 1.97 -16.02 -0.87
CA CYS A 41 1.95 -15.32 -2.15
C CYS A 41 3.27 -14.57 -2.38
N ARG A 42 3.53 -14.17 -3.62
CA ARG A 42 4.62 -13.25 -3.97
C ARG A 42 4.07 -11.84 -4.06
N LEU A 43 4.79 -10.87 -3.51
CA LEU A 43 4.43 -9.47 -3.66
C LEU A 43 4.74 -9.00 -5.09
N PRO A 44 3.96 -8.07 -5.64
CA PRO A 44 4.31 -7.40 -6.89
C PRO A 44 5.71 -6.81 -6.82
N VAL A 45 6.49 -6.95 -7.90
CA VAL A 45 7.92 -6.59 -7.95
C VAL A 45 8.17 -5.13 -7.53
N GLU A 46 7.32 -4.22 -7.97
CA GLU A 46 7.41 -2.79 -7.65
C GLU A 46 7.24 -2.52 -6.16
N TYR A 47 6.25 -3.16 -5.54
CA TYR A 47 6.00 -3.03 -4.10
C TYR A 47 7.11 -3.69 -3.28
N ARG A 48 7.67 -4.80 -3.78
CA ARG A 48 8.85 -5.43 -3.18
C ARG A 48 10.05 -4.48 -3.15
N LEU A 49 10.35 -3.82 -4.28
CA LEU A 49 11.44 -2.85 -4.38
C LEU A 49 11.23 -1.65 -3.44
N PHE A 50 9.99 -1.16 -3.34
CA PHE A 50 9.63 -0.13 -2.38
C PHE A 50 9.97 -0.54 -0.94
N LEU A 51 9.53 -1.71 -0.47
CA LEU A 51 9.76 -2.15 0.91
C LEU A 51 11.25 -2.35 1.25
N LEU A 52 12.04 -2.83 0.29
CA LEU A 52 13.50 -2.95 0.44
C LEU A 52 14.18 -1.59 0.59
N ARG A 53 13.59 -0.53 0.01
CA ARG A 53 14.12 0.83 0.06
C ARG A 53 13.62 1.63 1.26
N ALA A 54 12.33 1.52 1.54
CA ALA A 54 11.58 2.20 2.57
C ALA A 54 10.50 1.24 3.10
N ASN A 55 10.67 0.78 4.33
CA ASN A 55 9.78 -0.19 4.97
C ASN A 55 8.56 0.53 5.57
N GLY A 56 7.64 0.94 4.69
CA GLY A 56 6.52 1.80 5.03
C GLY A 56 6.98 3.25 5.26
N GLY A 57 6.14 4.04 5.95
CA GLY A 57 6.42 5.45 6.22
C GLY A 57 5.38 6.40 5.63
N VAL A 58 5.65 7.70 5.73
CA VAL A 58 4.76 8.77 5.26
C VAL A 58 5.34 9.34 3.97
N PRO A 59 4.64 9.25 2.83
CA PRO A 59 5.12 9.82 1.59
C PRO A 59 4.97 11.34 1.57
N ASP A 60 5.77 11.98 0.73
CA ASP A 60 5.67 13.39 0.37
C ASP A 60 6.08 13.51 -1.11
N PRO A 61 5.16 13.85 -2.03
CA PRO A 61 3.73 14.16 -1.81
C PRO A 61 2.87 12.97 -1.34
N ARG A 62 1.63 13.24 -0.89
CA ARG A 62 0.75 12.23 -0.26
C ARG A 62 -0.72 12.27 -0.70
N LEU A 63 -1.14 13.28 -1.48
CA LEU A 63 -2.51 13.37 -1.98
C LEU A 63 -2.64 12.56 -3.28
N PHE A 64 -3.71 11.79 -3.44
CA PHE A 64 -4.07 11.18 -4.72
C PHE A 64 -5.56 11.36 -4.99
N HIS A 65 -5.96 11.15 -6.24
CA HIS A 65 -7.36 11.17 -6.65
C HIS A 65 -7.74 9.83 -7.28
N PHE A 66 -8.99 9.43 -7.10
CA PHE A 66 -9.55 8.23 -7.71
C PHE A 66 -11.01 8.47 -8.12
N THR A 67 -11.55 7.56 -8.91
CA THR A 67 -12.95 7.64 -9.35
C THR A 67 -13.76 6.58 -8.63
N VAL A 68 -14.82 7.03 -7.95
CA VAL A 68 -15.86 6.15 -7.42
C VAL A 68 -16.95 6.03 -8.48
N ILE A 69 -17.35 4.79 -8.74
CA ILE A 69 -18.46 4.46 -9.63
C ILE A 69 -19.56 3.92 -8.74
N ASP A 70 -20.70 4.60 -8.73
CA ASP A 70 -21.94 4.09 -8.17
C ASP A 70 -22.70 3.39 -9.29
N GLU A 71 -22.79 2.07 -9.23
CA GLU A 71 -23.47 1.29 -10.27
C GLU A 71 -25.00 1.41 -10.19
N ASP A 72 -25.55 1.65 -8.99
CA ASP A 72 -26.98 1.76 -8.76
C ASP A 72 -27.51 3.11 -9.28
N GLU A 73 -26.78 4.19 -9.03
CA GLU A 73 -27.11 5.53 -9.54
C GLU A 73 -26.54 5.79 -10.94
N GLY A 74 -25.62 4.94 -11.42
CA GLY A 74 -24.90 5.14 -12.68
C GLY A 74 -24.01 6.39 -12.70
N THR A 75 -23.61 6.88 -11.52
CA THR A 75 -22.83 8.11 -11.38
C THR A 75 -21.33 7.82 -11.24
N ARG A 76 -20.53 8.82 -11.61
CA ARG A 76 -19.07 8.80 -11.44
C ARG A 76 -18.66 10.05 -10.70
N SER A 77 -18.02 9.89 -9.55
CA SER A 77 -17.52 11.01 -8.76
C SER A 77 -16.01 10.92 -8.59
N ARG A 78 -15.34 12.08 -8.66
CA ARG A 78 -13.92 12.19 -8.39
C ARG A 78 -13.74 12.40 -6.90
N GLN A 79 -13.04 11.46 -6.27
CA GLN A 79 -12.69 11.51 -4.85
C GLN A 79 -11.19 11.77 -4.70
N TRP A 80 -10.80 12.10 -3.47
CA TRP A 80 -9.41 12.28 -3.08
C TRP A 80 -9.12 11.53 -1.79
N GLY A 81 -7.88 11.13 -1.61
CA GLY A 81 -7.38 10.51 -0.39
C GLY A 81 -5.98 11.00 -0.07
N ASN A 82 -5.63 10.99 1.21
CA ASN A 82 -4.32 11.36 1.69
C ASN A 82 -3.66 10.14 2.34
N ILE A 83 -2.47 9.76 1.89
CA ILE A 83 -1.74 8.67 2.53
C ILE A 83 -1.24 9.16 3.89
N ALA A 84 -1.90 8.71 4.95
CA ALA A 84 -1.44 8.94 6.30
C ALA A 84 -0.13 8.18 6.55
N ARG A 85 -0.06 6.91 6.09
CA ARG A 85 1.15 6.07 6.20
C ARG A 85 1.03 4.78 5.38
N PHE A 86 2.10 4.43 4.66
CA PHE A 86 2.33 3.07 4.19
C PHE A 86 2.72 2.16 5.36
N TYR A 87 2.08 0.99 5.46
CA TYR A 87 2.39 -0.02 6.46
C TYR A 87 3.78 -0.60 6.25
N SER A 88 4.46 -0.94 7.34
CA SER A 88 5.68 -1.75 7.28
C SER A 88 5.34 -3.21 6.94
N ALA A 89 6.34 -3.99 6.51
CA ALA A 89 6.09 -5.34 5.99
C ALA A 89 5.81 -6.41 7.05
N GLY A 90 6.45 -6.30 8.20
CA GLY A 90 6.29 -7.21 9.34
C GLY A 90 6.47 -6.45 10.64
N PRO A 91 6.39 -7.11 11.80
CA PRO A 91 6.64 -6.47 13.07
C PRO A 91 8.04 -5.84 13.02
N ALA A 92 8.09 -4.54 12.81
CA ALA A 92 9.23 -3.77 13.26
C ALA A 92 9.28 -3.96 14.78
N GLU A 93 10.47 -3.98 15.37
CA GLU A 93 10.70 -3.94 16.83
C GLU A 93 10.18 -2.60 17.42
N ALA A 94 8.92 -2.26 17.16
CA ALA A 94 8.28 -1.01 17.54
C ALA A 94 7.44 -1.27 18.79
N THR A 95 7.97 -0.80 19.92
CA THR A 95 7.27 -0.73 21.19
C THR A 95 6.05 0.19 21.08
N GLY A 96 4.84 -0.36 20.92
CA GLY A 96 3.61 0.43 20.87
C GLY A 96 2.36 -0.35 20.43
N ALA A 97 1.19 0.11 20.88
CA ALA A 97 -0.05 -0.66 21.04
C ALA A 97 -0.92 -0.94 19.79
N GLN A 98 -0.42 -0.83 18.56
CA GLN A 98 -1.19 -1.23 17.36
C GLN A 98 -0.27 -1.78 16.25
N PRO A 99 -0.69 -2.77 15.45
CA PRO A 99 0.13 -3.29 14.37
C PRO A 99 0.25 -2.25 13.25
N LYS A 100 1.42 -1.61 13.15
CA LYS A 100 1.77 -0.71 12.05
C LYS A 100 2.23 -1.45 10.78
N ASN A 101 1.99 -2.77 10.71
CA ASN A 101 2.50 -3.63 9.65
C ASN A 101 1.38 -4.38 8.92
N PHE A 102 1.54 -4.58 7.62
CA PHE A 102 0.50 -5.18 6.80
C PHE A 102 0.28 -6.66 7.10
N LEU A 103 1.30 -7.39 7.58
CA LEU A 103 1.18 -8.83 7.79
C LEU A 103 0.21 -9.13 8.94
N THR A 104 0.40 -8.46 10.08
CA THR A 104 -0.49 -8.59 11.24
C THR A 104 -1.89 -8.06 10.90
N LEU A 105 -1.97 -6.93 10.17
CA LEU A 105 -3.26 -6.38 9.75
C LEU A 105 -4.02 -7.36 8.84
N TYR A 106 -3.40 -7.85 7.78
CA TYR A 106 -3.98 -8.87 6.90
C TYR A 106 -4.47 -10.10 7.69
N GLN A 107 -3.65 -10.64 8.60
CA GLN A 107 -4.03 -11.78 9.43
C GLN A 107 -5.23 -11.50 10.33
N SER A 108 -5.40 -10.25 10.80
CA SER A 108 -6.56 -9.85 11.60
C SER A 108 -7.83 -9.65 10.76
N LEU A 109 -7.70 -9.31 9.48
CA LEU A 109 -8.83 -9.05 8.57
C LEU A 109 -9.38 -10.31 7.91
N VAL A 110 -8.53 -11.33 7.66
CA VAL A 110 -8.94 -12.59 7.02
C VAL A 110 -10.12 -13.29 7.73
N PRO A 111 -10.17 -13.39 9.08
CA PRO A 111 -11.33 -13.97 9.78
C PRO A 111 -12.66 -13.25 9.52
N TYR A 112 -12.63 -11.99 9.09
CA TYR A 112 -13.79 -11.18 8.78
C TYR A 112 -14.15 -11.16 7.29
N GLY A 113 -13.55 -12.06 6.49
CA GLY A 113 -13.87 -12.20 5.07
C GLY A 113 -13.02 -11.34 4.13
N PHE A 114 -11.97 -10.68 4.64
CA PHE A 114 -11.08 -9.91 3.78
C PHE A 114 -10.47 -10.79 2.68
N PRO A 115 -10.53 -10.36 1.40
CA PRO A 115 -10.16 -11.20 0.28
C PRO A 115 -8.68 -11.58 0.29
N ASP A 116 -8.40 -12.86 0.05
CA ASP A 116 -7.04 -13.43 0.07
C ASP A 116 -6.17 -13.01 -1.14
N TRP A 117 -6.76 -12.28 -2.09
CA TRP A 117 -6.10 -11.71 -3.27
C TRP A 117 -5.69 -10.25 -3.07
N LEU A 118 -6.13 -9.59 -1.99
CA LEU A 118 -5.70 -8.24 -1.62
C LEU A 118 -4.77 -8.25 -0.41
N LEU A 119 -3.96 -7.22 -0.31
CA LEU A 119 -3.13 -6.93 0.84
C LEU A 119 -3.26 -5.43 1.18
N PRO A 120 -3.59 -5.05 2.43
CA PRO A 120 -3.60 -3.65 2.83
C PRO A 120 -2.16 -3.12 2.87
N ILE A 121 -1.90 -1.96 2.28
CA ILE A 121 -0.56 -1.38 2.14
C ILE A 121 -0.42 0.01 2.75
N ALA A 122 -1.52 0.74 2.96
CA ALA A 122 -1.49 2.04 3.61
C ALA A 122 -2.81 2.36 4.32
N VAL A 123 -2.72 3.18 5.36
CA VAL A 123 -3.87 3.91 5.91
C VAL A 123 -4.04 5.22 5.14
N VAL A 124 -5.30 5.54 4.84
CA VAL A 124 -5.72 6.75 4.14
C VAL A 124 -6.59 7.58 5.07
N ASP A 125 -6.25 8.87 5.17
CA ASP A 125 -7.17 9.90 5.67
C ASP A 125 -7.87 10.49 4.44
N ASP A 126 -9.20 10.42 4.37
CA ASP A 126 -9.95 10.98 3.24
C ASP A 126 -11.11 11.89 3.69
N ALA A 127 -11.89 12.35 2.71
CA ALA A 127 -12.97 13.30 2.91
C ALA A 127 -14.27 12.69 3.45
N LEU A 128 -14.42 11.38 3.27
CA LEU A 128 -15.66 10.64 3.50
C LEU A 128 -15.56 9.89 4.83
N ASP A 129 -14.46 9.17 5.10
CA ASP A 129 -14.13 8.46 6.35
C ASP A 129 -12.62 8.10 6.43
N GLN A 130 -12.21 7.18 7.30
CA GLN A 130 -10.88 6.54 7.20
C GLN A 130 -10.96 5.34 6.24
N GLY A 131 -9.86 5.01 5.58
CA GLY A 131 -9.81 3.86 4.68
C GLY A 131 -8.42 3.29 4.51
N MET A 132 -8.30 2.29 3.63
CA MET A 132 -7.02 1.65 3.34
C MET A 132 -6.77 1.55 1.84
N LEU A 133 -5.54 1.78 1.44
CA LEU A 133 -5.06 1.33 0.14
C LEU A 133 -4.71 -0.15 0.24
N CYS A 134 -5.13 -0.90 -0.76
CA CYS A 134 -4.84 -2.31 -0.93
C CYS A 134 -4.16 -2.57 -2.27
N ILE A 135 -3.23 -3.53 -2.30
CA ILE A 135 -2.61 -4.02 -3.54
C ILE A 135 -3.10 -5.44 -3.82
N ALA A 136 -3.44 -5.72 -5.08
CA ALA A 136 -3.72 -7.08 -5.51
C ALA A 136 -2.42 -7.90 -5.56
N VAL A 137 -2.41 -9.04 -4.87
CA VAL A 137 -1.25 -9.95 -4.76
C VAL A 137 -1.48 -11.29 -5.46
N LYS A 138 -2.68 -11.54 -5.99
CA LYS A 138 -3.03 -12.75 -6.75
C LYS A 138 -3.92 -12.43 -7.96
N GLY A 139 -3.98 -13.37 -8.89
CA GLY A 139 -4.86 -13.30 -10.07
C GLY A 139 -4.37 -12.35 -11.17
N GLU A 140 -5.19 -12.19 -12.21
CA GLU A 140 -4.88 -11.40 -13.40
C GLU A 140 -4.70 -9.90 -13.12
N LYS A 141 -5.18 -9.44 -11.97
CA LYS A 141 -5.11 -8.05 -11.52
C LYS A 141 -3.94 -7.81 -10.56
N GLN A 142 -3.00 -8.74 -10.41
CA GLN A 142 -1.84 -8.58 -9.52
C GLN A 142 -1.09 -7.26 -9.82
N GLY A 143 -0.77 -6.51 -8.76
CA GLY A 143 -0.11 -5.20 -8.84
C GLY A 143 -1.07 -4.01 -8.80
N ARG A 144 -2.36 -4.20 -9.14
CA ARG A 144 -3.34 -3.10 -9.12
C ARG A 144 -3.61 -2.59 -7.71
N ILE A 145 -3.86 -1.30 -7.61
CA ILE A 145 -4.14 -0.57 -6.37
C ILE A 145 -5.63 -0.27 -6.28
N TYR A 146 -6.17 -0.54 -5.09
CA TYR A 146 -7.57 -0.26 -4.75
C TYR A 146 -7.62 0.56 -3.47
N TYR A 147 -8.60 1.43 -3.38
CA TYR A 147 -9.02 2.05 -2.13
C TYR A 147 -10.20 1.24 -1.57
N TRP A 148 -10.08 0.86 -0.31
CA TRP A 148 -11.09 0.16 0.48
C TRP A 148 -11.56 1.09 1.60
N PRO A 149 -12.78 1.64 1.53
CA PRO A 149 -13.31 2.52 2.57
C PRO A 149 -13.60 1.75 3.86
N GLU A 150 -13.62 2.44 4.99
CA GLU A 150 -14.29 1.93 6.19
C GLU A 150 -15.79 1.77 5.88
N GLN A 151 -16.29 0.54 5.98
CA GLN A 151 -17.66 0.20 5.58
C GLN A 151 -18.27 -0.83 6.53
N GLU A 152 -19.61 -0.94 6.51
CA GLU A 152 -20.31 -1.96 7.28
C GLU A 152 -19.97 -3.38 6.78
N ILE A 153 -19.98 -4.33 7.71
CA ILE A 153 -19.64 -5.74 7.43
C ILE A 153 -20.65 -6.31 6.42
N GLY A 154 -20.17 -6.66 5.22
CA GLY A 154 -20.97 -7.33 4.18
C GLY A 154 -20.94 -6.65 2.81
N GLU A 155 -20.42 -5.43 2.73
CA GLU A 155 -20.12 -4.79 1.45
C GLU A 155 -18.71 -5.17 0.99
N ASP A 156 -18.54 -5.50 -0.29
CA ASP A 156 -17.26 -5.84 -0.93
C ASP A 156 -16.87 -4.76 -1.96
N THR A 157 -17.01 -3.49 -1.56
CA THR A 157 -16.73 -2.36 -2.45
C THR A 157 -15.23 -2.00 -2.44
N PHE A 158 -14.57 -2.20 -3.57
CA PHE A 158 -13.17 -1.80 -3.79
C PHE A 158 -13.09 -0.84 -4.97
N HIS A 159 -12.61 0.37 -4.72
CA HIS A 159 -12.48 1.37 -5.76
C HIS A 159 -11.10 1.27 -6.41
N TRP A 160 -11.05 1.03 -7.72
CA TRP A 160 -9.79 1.01 -8.46
C TRP A 160 -9.12 2.40 -8.43
N VAL A 161 -7.81 2.42 -8.18
CA VAL A 161 -6.99 3.64 -8.10
C VAL A 161 -5.94 3.66 -9.21
N ALA A 162 -5.21 2.55 -9.40
CA ALA A 162 -4.14 2.47 -10.39
C ALA A 162 -3.86 1.02 -10.81
N ASP A 163 -3.21 0.85 -11.97
CA ASP A 163 -2.91 -0.47 -12.52
C ASP A 163 -1.63 -1.11 -11.96
N SER A 164 -0.80 -0.34 -11.26
CA SER A 164 0.45 -0.80 -10.66
C SER A 164 0.84 0.09 -9.47
N PHE A 165 1.83 -0.34 -8.68
CA PHE A 165 2.31 0.46 -7.56
C PHE A 165 3.03 1.71 -8.06
N ASN A 166 3.82 1.60 -9.13
CA ASN A 166 4.50 2.76 -9.74
C ASN A 166 3.51 3.73 -10.38
N SER A 167 2.49 3.22 -11.09
CA SER A 167 1.42 4.06 -11.63
C SER A 167 0.69 4.79 -10.52
N PHE A 168 0.53 4.18 -9.35
CA PHE A 168 -0.04 4.85 -8.17
C PHE A 168 0.88 5.93 -7.61
N LEU A 169 2.18 5.65 -7.46
CA LEU A 169 3.15 6.65 -7.01
C LEU A 169 3.14 7.90 -7.92
N ALA A 170 3.01 7.72 -9.23
CA ALA A 170 2.88 8.82 -10.19
C ALA A 170 1.62 9.70 -10.01
N LEU A 171 0.61 9.24 -9.26
CA LEU A 171 -0.60 10.01 -8.94
C LEU A 171 -0.43 10.91 -7.72
N LEU A 172 0.66 10.76 -6.96
CA LEU A 172 0.88 11.54 -5.73
C LEU A 172 1.26 12.99 -6.04
N GLY A 173 0.56 13.92 -5.40
CA GLY A 173 0.75 15.37 -5.52
C GLY A 173 0.56 16.15 -4.22
#